data_AF-A0A3C2AGF2-F1
#
_entry.id   AF-A0A3C2AGF2-F1
#
_cell.length_a   1.000
_cell.length_b   1.000
_cell.length_c   1.000
_cell.angle_alpha   90.00
_cell.angle_beta   90.00
_cell.angle_gamma   90.00
#
_symmetry.space_group_name_H-M   'P 1'
#
loop_
_entity.id
_entity.type
_entity.pdbx_description
1 polymer ?
#
loop_
_entity_poly.entity_id
_entity_poly.type
_entity_poly.pdbx_seq_one_letter_code
_entity_poly.pdbx_strand_id
1 'polypeptide(L)'
;MSANINIFFCGIMFLCTFYSDATVTIFYRWKRGENLMQAHRSHLYQYMSNELGLPHWKVTLLYAVVQLCFGAIAVAAYQKGLVIQLILLLSFSIVFLVSYNLVKKMKPRLSEQ
;
A
#
# COMPACT_ATOMS: atom_id res chain seq x y z
N MET A 1 8.24 18.15 -21.88
CA MET A 1 7.40 16.94 -21.74
C MET A 1 7.82 16.06 -20.56
N SER A 2 9.13 15.86 -20.32
CA SER A 2 9.66 15.04 -19.20
C SER A 2 9.37 15.58 -17.79
N ALA A 3 9.29 16.89 -17.60
CA ALA A 3 8.99 17.46 -16.28
C ALA A 3 7.56 17.13 -15.82
N ASN A 4 6.57 17.24 -16.72
CA ASN A 4 5.17 16.95 -16.40
C ASN A 4 4.96 15.48 -16.01
N ILE A 5 5.63 14.55 -16.71
CA ILE A 5 5.54 13.12 -16.37
C ILE A 5 6.22 12.84 -15.02
N ASN A 6 7.36 13.47 -14.72
CA ASN A 6 8.03 13.27 -13.44
C ASN A 6 7.18 13.80 -12.26
N ILE A 7 6.47 14.92 -12.44
CA ILE A 7 5.58 15.49 -11.41
C ILE A 7 4.40 14.53 -11.17
N PHE A 8 3.83 13.99 -12.24
CA PHE A 8 2.74 13.02 -12.17
C PHE A 8 3.15 11.77 -11.36
N PHE A 9 4.33 11.20 -11.63
CA PHE A 9 4.84 10.07 -10.87
C PHE A 9 5.16 10.41 -9.41
N CYS A 10 5.65 11.61 -9.10
CA CYS A 10 5.77 12.08 -7.72
C CYS A 10 4.41 12.09 -7.01
N GLY A 11 3.35 12.56 -7.68
CA GLY A 11 1.99 12.55 -7.15
C GLY A 11 1.47 11.13 -6.88
N ILE A 12 1.69 10.19 -7.81
CA ILE A 12 1.34 8.78 -7.61
C ILE A 12 2.10 8.18 -6.42
N MET A 13 3.40 8.44 -6.32
CA MET A 13 4.23 7.95 -5.21
C MET A 13 3.72 8.44 -3.85
N PHE A 14 3.26 9.70 -3.79
CA PHE A 14 2.68 10.25 -2.56
C PHE A 14 1.41 9.51 -2.12
N LEU A 15 0.63 8.90 -3.02
CA LEU A 15 -0.57 8.14 -2.69
C LEU A 15 -0.38 6.62 -2.83
N CYS A 16 0.86 6.16 -2.97
CA CYS A 16 1.14 4.80 -3.40
C CYS A 16 0.69 3.74 -2.38
N THR A 17 0.79 4.02 -1.08
CA THR A 17 0.33 3.11 -0.02
C THR A 17 -1.18 2.84 -0.13
N PHE A 18 -1.98 3.89 -0.36
CA PHE A 18 -3.42 3.77 -0.51
C PHE A 18 -3.79 3.01 -1.79
N TYR A 19 -3.19 3.37 -2.92
CA TYR A 19 -3.42 2.68 -4.18
C TYR A 19 -3.02 1.21 -4.11
N SER A 20 -1.85 0.91 -3.52
CA SER A 20 -1.36 -0.46 -3.40
C SER A 20 -2.28 -1.33 -2.54
N ASP A 21 -2.79 -0.81 -1.43
CA ASP A 21 -3.73 -1.56 -0.60
C ASP A 21 -5.03 -1.90 -1.36
N ALA A 22 -5.59 -0.93 -2.09
CA ALA A 22 -6.78 -1.14 -2.91
C ALA A 22 -6.52 -2.14 -4.05
N THR A 23 -5.45 -1.93 -4.83
CA THR A 23 -5.12 -2.77 -5.99
C THR A 23 -4.82 -4.20 -5.57
N VAL A 24 -4.01 -4.40 -4.53
CA VAL A 24 -3.66 -5.74 -4.03
C VAL A 24 -4.91 -6.45 -3.49
N THR A 25 -5.77 -5.74 -2.75
CA THR A 25 -7.02 -6.30 -2.24
C THR A 25 -7.93 -6.75 -3.37
N ILE A 26 -8.17 -5.89 -4.37
CA ILE A 26 -9.00 -6.21 -5.54
C ILE A 26 -8.40 -7.41 -6.30
N PHE A 27 -7.09 -7.43 -6.51
CA PHE A 27 -6.40 -8.51 -7.22
C PHE A 27 -6.57 -9.87 -6.52
N TYR A 28 -6.38 -9.93 -5.20
CA TYR A 28 -6.57 -11.19 -4.46
C TYR A 28 -8.03 -11.65 -4.45
N ARG A 29 -9.00 -10.71 -4.38
CA ARG A 29 -10.42 -11.05 -4.44
C ARG A 29 -10.81 -11.58 -5.82
N TRP A 30 -10.34 -10.94 -6.88
CA TRP A 30 -10.52 -11.40 -8.25
C TRP A 30 -9.95 -12.81 -8.44
N LYS A 31 -8.73 -13.07 -7.95
CA LYS A 31 -8.10 -14.40 -8.01
C LYS A 31 -8.89 -15.48 -7.24
N ARG A 32 -9.63 -15.10 -6.20
CA ARG A 32 -10.50 -16.00 -5.42
C ARG A 32 -11.90 -16.17 -6.01
N GLY A 33 -12.23 -15.45 -7.08
CA GLY A 33 -13.58 -15.46 -7.67
C GLY A 33 -14.63 -14.78 -6.79
N GLU A 34 -14.21 -13.94 -5.82
CA GLU A 34 -15.15 -13.19 -4.98
C GLU A 34 -15.81 -12.05 -5.79
N ASN A 35 -17.06 -11.72 -5.48
CA ASN A 35 -17.77 -10.64 -6.16
C ASN A 35 -17.17 -9.27 -5.79
N LEU A 36 -16.49 -8.62 -6.73
CA LEU A 36 -15.79 -7.35 -6.52
C LEU A 36 -16.72 -6.22 -6.04
N MET A 37 -17.98 -6.24 -6.45
CA MET A 37 -18.98 -5.20 -6.13
C MET A 37 -19.65 -5.35 -4.78
N GLN A 38 -19.40 -6.46 -4.05
CA GLN A 38 -19.87 -6.60 -2.68
C GLN A 38 -18.98 -5.80 -1.71
N ALA A 39 -19.60 -5.20 -0.70
CA ALA A 39 -18.91 -4.47 0.36
C ALA A 39 -17.87 -5.38 1.02
N HIS A 40 -16.59 -4.99 0.91
CA HIS A 40 -15.49 -5.81 1.40
C HIS A 40 -14.75 -5.12 2.54
N ARG A 41 -14.36 -5.93 3.52
CA ARG A 41 -13.53 -5.49 4.66
C ARG A 41 -12.10 -6.02 4.62
N SER A 42 -11.66 -6.43 3.42
CA SER A 42 -10.42 -7.18 3.20
C SER A 42 -9.19 -6.31 3.01
N HIS A 43 -9.33 -4.98 3.16
CA HIS A 43 -8.20 -4.06 3.13
C HIS A 43 -7.20 -4.40 4.23
N LEU A 44 -5.91 -4.27 3.93
CA LEU A 44 -4.88 -4.61 4.90
C LEU A 44 -5.01 -3.76 6.17
N TYR A 45 -5.40 -2.50 6.02
CA TYR A 45 -5.70 -1.60 7.13
C TYR A 45 -6.78 -2.18 8.06
N GLN A 46 -7.91 -2.61 7.49
CA GLN A 46 -9.04 -3.15 8.25
C GLN A 46 -8.71 -4.51 8.86
N TYR A 47 -7.95 -5.34 8.14
CA TYR A 47 -7.44 -6.59 8.66
C TYR A 47 -6.54 -6.36 9.89
N MET A 48 -5.61 -5.41 9.80
CA MET A 48 -4.74 -5.05 10.92
C MET A 48 -5.51 -4.54 12.13
N SER A 49 -6.51 -3.68 11.91
CA SER A 49 -7.25 -3.11 13.03
C SER A 49 -8.26 -4.07 13.66
N ASN A 50 -8.99 -4.81 12.82
CA ASN A 50 -10.13 -5.61 13.26
C ASN A 50 -9.71 -7.05 13.61
N GLU A 51 -8.92 -7.69 12.75
CA GLU A 51 -8.58 -9.13 12.88
C GLU A 51 -7.35 -9.34 13.76
N LEU A 52 -6.33 -8.48 13.62
CA LEU A 52 -5.13 -8.49 14.48
C LEU A 52 -5.33 -7.69 15.79
N GLY A 53 -6.44 -6.96 15.90
CA GLY A 53 -6.78 -6.15 17.06
C GLY A 53 -5.79 -5.00 17.32
N LEU A 54 -5.13 -4.49 16.28
CA LEU A 54 -4.25 -3.33 16.43
C LEU A 54 -5.10 -2.06 16.57
N PRO A 55 -4.76 -1.15 17.50
CA PRO A 55 -5.50 0.10 17.63
C PRO A 55 -5.37 0.93 16.35
N HIS A 56 -6.50 1.43 15.85
CA HIS A 56 -6.60 2.13 14.56
C HIS A 56 -5.55 3.23 14.39
N TRP A 57 -5.30 4.04 15.43
CA TRP A 57 -4.33 5.13 15.36
C TRP A 57 -2.90 4.66 15.06
N LYS A 58 -2.49 3.47 15.54
CA LYS A 58 -1.17 2.90 15.22
C LYS A 58 -1.09 2.48 13.76
N VAL A 59 -2.15 1.87 13.24
CA VAL A 59 -2.23 1.46 11.83
C VAL A 59 -2.22 2.70 10.92
N THR A 60 -3.01 3.73 11.25
CA THR A 60 -3.02 5.00 10.50
C THR A 60 -1.67 5.69 10.55
N LEU A 61 -1.03 5.74 11.72
CA LEU A 61 0.30 6.35 11.87
C LEU A 61 1.34 5.59 11.04
N LEU A 62 1.32 4.25 11.04
CA LEU A 62 2.20 3.45 10.21
C LEU A 62 2.02 3.77 8.72
N TYR A 63 0.77 3.80 8.23
CA TYR A 63 0.47 4.15 6.85
C TYR A 63 0.94 5.55 6.49
N ALA A 64 0.70 6.53 7.38
CA ALA A 64 1.12 7.91 7.18
C ALA A 64 2.65 8.04 7.13
N VAL A 65 3.38 7.39 8.04
CA VAL A 65 4.85 7.40 8.06
C VAL A 65 5.40 6.77 6.79
N VAL A 66 4.93 5.60 6.39
CA VAL A 66 5.36 4.93 5.15
C VAL A 66 5.09 5.84 3.95
N GLN A 67 3.89 6.40 3.85
CA GLN A 67 3.50 7.27 2.75
C GLN A 67 4.35 8.54 2.68
N LEU A 68 4.63 9.18 3.82
CA LEU A 68 5.49 10.37 3.88
C LEU A 68 6.95 10.04 3.55
N CYS A 69 7.49 8.92 4.04
CA CYS A 69 8.85 8.50 3.73
C CYS A 69 9.05 8.29 2.22
N PHE A 70 8.19 7.50 1.58
CA PHE A 70 8.29 7.24 0.14
C PHE A 70 7.94 8.46 -0.71
N GLY A 71 6.98 9.29 -0.28
CA GLY A 71 6.67 10.56 -0.90
C GLY A 71 7.86 11.53 -0.87
N ALA A 72 8.52 11.68 0.28
CA ALA A 72 9.70 12.53 0.43
C ALA A 72 10.88 12.03 -0.43
N ILE A 73 11.12 10.71 -0.46
CA ILE A 73 12.13 10.11 -1.35
C ILE A 73 11.81 10.39 -2.82
N ALA A 74 10.54 10.26 -3.23
CA ALA A 74 10.13 10.54 -4.60
C ALA A 74 10.30 12.03 -4.97
N VAL A 75 10.02 12.96 -4.05
CA VAL A 75 10.27 14.40 -4.25
C VAL A 75 11.77 14.68 -4.35
N ALA A 76 12.59 14.11 -3.49
CA ALA A 76 14.05 14.25 -3.56
C ALA A 76 14.64 13.66 -4.86
N ALA A 77 14.02 12.60 -5.39
CA ALA A 77 14.42 11.96 -6.63
C ALA A 77 13.83 12.60 -7.91
N TYR A 78 12.97 13.62 -7.79
CA TYR A 78 12.23 14.22 -8.91
C TYR A 78 13.12 14.66 -10.08
N GLN A 79 14.26 15.29 -9.79
CA GLN A 79 15.18 15.79 -10.81
C GLN A 79 16.11 14.71 -11.39
N LYS A 80 16.14 13.51 -10.80
CA LYS A 80 17.03 12.43 -11.24
C LYS A 80 16.49 11.63 -12.43
N GLY A 81 15.27 11.93 -12.87
CA GLY A 81 14.65 11.38 -14.08
C GLY A 81 13.69 10.22 -13.81
N LEU A 82 12.90 9.89 -14.85
CA LEU A 82 11.77 8.96 -14.79
C LEU A 82 12.18 7.53 -14.41
N VAL A 83 13.34 7.06 -14.87
CA VAL A 83 13.84 5.70 -14.59
C VAL A 83 13.97 5.47 -13.08
N ILE A 84 14.49 6.45 -12.34
CA ILE A 84 14.65 6.34 -10.89
C ILE A 84 13.29 6.33 -10.18
N GLN A 85 12.34 7.13 -10.64
CA GLN A 85 10.97 7.12 -10.09
C GLN A 85 10.26 5.77 -10.34
N LEU A 86 10.45 5.16 -11.51
CA LEU A 86 9.92 3.82 -11.79
C LEU A 86 10.57 2.75 -10.91
N ILE A 87 11.90 2.81 -10.70
CA ILE A 87 12.60 1.90 -9.79
C ILE A 87 12.06 2.05 -8.36
N LEU A 88 11.85 3.29 -7.90
CA LEU A 88 11.27 3.57 -6.59
C LEU A 88 9.86 2.99 -6.47
N LEU A 89 9.00 3.22 -7.45
CA LEU A 89 7.63 2.68 -7.48
C LEU A 89 7.61 1.14 -7.47
N LEU A 90 8.48 0.51 -8.26
CA LEU A 90 8.61 -0.94 -8.31
C LEU A 90 9.10 -1.48 -6.95
N SER A 91 10.14 -0.87 -6.38
CA SER A 91 10.69 -1.25 -5.08
C SER A 91 9.66 -1.15 -3.96
N PHE A 92 8.87 -0.07 -3.94
CA PHE A 92 7.78 0.13 -3.00
C PHE A 92 6.72 -0.97 -3.17
N SER A 93 6.30 -1.24 -4.41
CA SER A 93 5.27 -2.24 -4.70
C SER A 93 5.69 -3.63 -4.21
N ILE A 94 6.96 -4.01 -4.40
CA ILE A 94 7.51 -5.28 -3.90
C ILE A 94 7.49 -5.32 -2.37
N VAL A 95 7.98 -4.28 -1.70
CA VAL A 95 8.00 -4.19 -0.23
C VAL A 95 6.58 -4.25 0.33
N PHE A 96 5.63 -3.55 -0.30
CA PHE A 96 4.23 -3.58 0.09
C PHE A 96 3.62 -4.97 -0.07
N LEU A 97 3.86 -5.65 -1.19
CA LEU A 97 3.38 -7.02 -1.42
C LEU A 97 3.94 -8.01 -0.40
N VAL A 98 5.24 -7.93 -0.10
CA VAL A 98 5.86 -8.77 0.94
C VAL A 98 5.20 -8.50 2.29
N SER A 99 5.08 -7.23 2.67
CA SER A 99 4.43 -6.81 3.92
C SER A 99 2.99 -7.30 4.01
N TYR A 100 2.22 -7.16 2.93
CA TYR A 100 0.83 -7.65 2.82
C TYR A 100 0.76 -9.16 3.08
N ASN A 101 1.62 -9.94 2.43
CA ASN A 101 1.64 -11.40 2.59
C ASN A 101 2.09 -11.82 4.00
N LEU A 102 3.07 -11.13 4.58
CA LEU A 102 3.53 -11.38 5.95
C LEU A 102 2.41 -11.10 6.96
N VAL A 103 1.75 -9.94 6.83
CA VAL A 103 0.67 -9.55 7.72
C VAL A 103 -0.50 -10.51 7.61
N LYS A 104 -0.89 -10.91 6.40
CA LYS A 104 -2.01 -11.84 6.18
C LYS A 104 -1.70 -13.29 6.59
N LYS A 105 -0.43 -13.62 6.82
CA LYS A 105 0.00 -14.91 7.41
C LYS A 105 -0.07 -14.90 8.94
N MET A 106 -0.09 -13.74 9.59
CA MET A 106 -0.21 -13.67 11.05
C MET A 106 -1.58 -14.23 11.46
N LYS A 107 -1.61 -15.09 12.50
CA LYS A 107 -2.88 -15.62 13.01
C LYS A 107 -3.72 -14.48 13.60
N PRO A 108 -5.01 -14.37 13.23
CA PRO A 108 -5.90 -13.39 13.84
C PRO A 108 -6.11 -13.72 15.32
N ARG A 109 -6.11 -12.70 16.18
CA ARG A 109 -6.31 -12.89 17.63
C ARG A 109 -7.69 -13.47 17.97
N LEU A 110 -8.66 -13.29 17.09
CA LEU A 110 -10.03 -13.78 17.25
C LEU A 110 -10.16 -15.32 17.12
N SER A 111 -9.11 -16.06 16.76
CA SER A 111 -9.13 -17.53 16.74
C SER A 111 -8.70 -18.20 18.06
N GLU A 112 -8.45 -17.43 19.12
CA GLU A 112 -8.14 -17.94 20.48
C GLU A 112 -9.30 -17.76 21.48
N GLN A 113 -10.51 -17.47 20.99
CA GLN A 113 -11.76 -17.49 21.77
C GLN A 113 -12.69 -18.57 21.22
#